data_AF-A0A4R9JR69-F1
#
_entry.id   AF-A0A4R9JR69-F1
#
_cell.length_a   1.000
_cell.length_b   1.000
_cell.length_c   1.000
_cell.angle_alpha   90.00
_cell.angle_beta   90.00
_cell.angle_gamma   90.00
#
_symmetry.space_group_name_H-M   'P 1'
#
loop_
_entity.id
_entity.type
_entity.pdbx_description
1 polymer ?
#
loop_
_entity_poly.entity_id
_entity_poly.type
_entity_poly.pdbx_seq_one_letter_code
_entity_poly.pdbx_strand_id
1 'polypeptide(L)'
;MKISFKKSLVVLSIALMGFTTVNCPGKKDDNTALLLAGLFLLNQPEYTVILTGTLRGADTLPMKDGKVSIADVSGGSFLSSGQGTISDFTTCVTAGAPPANGTADGEFTLLFKTPSLSGVLDFTPNDAASATNASSCSTIGGLATSNFTNVTGPTGTLAVNLNLEDRSNTNQISLSGNTGYSITVKSVSVFVKGEYTLQSPTVGENVCDGRRLSGNPVIKSGSISASETWSDGILLQGTVFVESGATITVTPGTAIFGQRGSSIFFKPGSKLVSNGTAADPICWSSASALGSRFPGDWGGIVTIGNSGGTRTSNTEGTSPQAYGTGSLPGTSNLEMSYTIVEFGGNEVAPGDELNNLSLYSSNTTLNHVQAHRGLDDQIEAWGGTGAWSNILATGGLDDDLDLDEGFGGSTLGAGATISNFISHKYPLACGGSASTDPHALEWDGIHNDGGIACNTGTPLARCTTATLNKFTLIGAGIAGGQAARLREGVQATLTNGVAYGHALGFRVDTATAGTAASATTVRGQSGLSTTGTLNTVTYDITTLPITSDGGINSESNCGFAATKPDYTLVSGFAAGVGGAADGKWWDGWAVFRAR
;
A
#
# COMPACT_ATOMS: atom_id res chain seq x y z
N MET A 1 25.23 -50.73 18.16
CA MET A 1 23.81 -50.31 18.26
C MET A 1 23.72 -49.11 19.19
N LYS A 2 23.69 -47.89 18.63
CA LYS A 2 22.98 -46.68 19.11
C LYS A 2 23.54 -45.47 18.37
N ILE A 3 22.76 -45.06 17.37
CA ILE A 3 22.96 -43.93 16.50
C ILE A 3 22.68 -42.65 17.29
N SER A 4 23.56 -41.67 17.11
CA SER A 4 23.57 -40.35 17.71
C SER A 4 22.36 -39.51 17.25
N PHE A 5 21.68 -38.92 18.23
CA PHE A 5 20.62 -37.93 18.08
C PHE A 5 21.15 -36.66 17.39
N LYS A 6 20.81 -36.49 16.11
CA LYS A 6 20.87 -35.20 15.41
C LYS A 6 19.65 -35.03 14.49
N LYS A 7 18.44 -35.02 15.06
CA LYS A 7 17.21 -34.50 14.41
C LYS A 7 16.21 -34.16 15.53
N SER A 8 16.14 -32.89 15.94
CA SER A 8 14.99 -32.29 16.65
C SER A 8 15.27 -30.83 17.01
N LEU A 9 15.39 -29.97 16.01
CA LEU A 9 15.32 -28.51 16.22
C LEU A 9 14.44 -27.77 15.19
N VAL A 10 13.67 -28.52 14.37
CA VAL A 10 12.88 -27.95 13.25
C VAL A 10 11.37 -28.23 13.38
N VAL A 11 10.92 -28.91 14.43
CA VAL A 11 9.49 -29.27 14.60
C VAL A 11 8.75 -28.34 15.57
N LEU A 12 9.41 -27.34 16.18
CA LEU A 12 8.77 -26.46 17.17
C LEU A 12 8.04 -25.25 16.55
N SER A 13 8.16 -25.00 15.25
CA SER A 13 7.61 -23.79 14.60
C SER A 13 6.18 -23.94 14.08
N ILE A 14 5.65 -25.16 13.97
CA ILE A 14 4.33 -25.43 13.35
C ILE A 14 3.23 -25.73 14.39
N ALA A 15 3.58 -25.87 15.68
CA ALA A 15 2.61 -26.15 16.74
C ALA A 15 2.11 -24.92 17.52
N LEU A 16 2.54 -23.70 17.17
CA LEU A 16 2.22 -22.48 17.96
C LEU A 16 1.11 -21.60 17.39
N MET A 17 0.41 -22.02 16.32
CA MET A 17 -0.78 -21.33 15.79
C MET A 17 -2.12 -21.94 16.25
N GLY A 18 -2.07 -22.90 17.19
CA GLY A 18 -3.23 -23.72 17.56
C GLY A 18 -3.66 -23.71 19.02
N PHE A 19 -3.19 -22.77 19.85
CA PHE A 19 -3.69 -22.65 21.23
C PHE A 19 -4.36 -21.29 21.47
N THR A 20 -5.67 -21.31 21.31
CA THR A 20 -6.58 -20.45 22.05
C THR A 20 -6.53 -20.80 23.54
N THR A 21 -6.73 -19.78 24.39
CA THR A 21 -7.06 -19.86 25.83
C THR A 21 -5.87 -20.30 26.72
N VAL A 22 -5.61 -19.82 27.93
CA VAL A 22 -6.44 -19.37 29.06
C VAL A 22 -5.54 -18.49 29.96
N ASN A 23 -6.09 -17.42 30.55
CA ASN A 23 -5.40 -16.60 31.54
C ASN A 23 -5.22 -17.42 32.84
N CYS A 24 -4.03 -17.97 33.09
CA CYS A 24 -3.67 -18.59 34.38
C CYS A 24 -3.05 -17.51 35.29
N PRO A 25 -3.69 -17.13 36.40
CA PRO A 25 -3.10 -16.18 37.33
C PRO A 25 -2.00 -16.87 38.13
N GLY A 26 -0.76 -16.37 38.05
CA GLY A 26 0.22 -16.61 39.11
C GLY A 26 1.64 -17.06 38.75
N LYS A 27 2.16 -16.86 37.54
CA LYS A 27 3.62 -16.89 37.31
C LYS A 27 4.06 -15.86 36.26
N LYS A 28 4.75 -14.81 36.73
CA LYS A 28 5.61 -13.94 35.94
C LYS A 28 6.89 -14.72 35.62
N ASP A 29 6.92 -15.37 34.47
CA ASP A 29 8.18 -15.69 33.78
C ASP A 29 7.88 -15.49 32.30
N ASP A 30 8.21 -14.30 31.81
CA ASP A 30 7.83 -13.84 30.48
C ASP A 30 8.59 -14.63 29.41
N ASN A 31 7.85 -15.37 28.58
CA ASN A 31 8.36 -15.95 27.33
C ASN A 31 8.63 -14.86 26.26
N THR A 32 8.62 -13.58 26.63
CA THR A 32 8.94 -12.44 25.76
C THR A 32 10.34 -12.54 25.18
N ALA A 33 11.32 -13.07 25.93
CA ALA A 33 12.67 -13.29 25.41
C ALA A 33 12.70 -14.40 24.33
N LEU A 34 11.86 -15.42 24.43
CA LEU A 34 11.77 -16.50 23.44
C LEU A 34 10.99 -16.05 22.19
N LEU A 35 9.98 -15.21 22.37
CA LEU A 35 9.24 -14.57 21.29
C LEU A 35 10.09 -13.49 20.59
N LEU A 36 10.87 -12.70 21.33
CA LEU A 36 11.85 -11.75 20.79
C LEU A 36 13.00 -12.46 20.08
N ALA A 37 13.51 -13.58 20.63
CA ALA A 37 14.47 -14.41 19.93
C ALA A 37 13.85 -15.02 18.66
N GLY A 38 12.57 -15.42 18.71
CA GLY A 38 11.80 -15.85 17.55
C GLY A 38 11.67 -14.76 16.49
N LEU A 39 11.34 -13.53 16.89
CA LEU A 39 11.25 -12.36 16.00
C LEU A 39 12.63 -11.94 15.46
N PHE A 40 13.68 -12.01 16.27
CA PHE A 40 15.06 -11.73 15.86
C PHE A 40 15.57 -12.79 14.86
N LEU A 41 15.19 -14.06 15.04
CA LEU A 41 15.47 -15.14 14.09
C LEU A 41 14.61 -15.05 12.83
N LEU A 42 13.38 -14.56 12.92
CA LEU A 42 12.51 -14.28 11.77
C LEU A 42 13.00 -13.07 10.95
N ASN A 43 13.76 -12.16 11.55
CA ASN A 43 14.23 -10.92 10.95
C ASN A 43 15.75 -10.88 10.69
N GLN A 44 16.42 -12.03 10.64
CA GLN A 44 17.79 -12.07 10.10
C GLN A 44 17.76 -11.68 8.62
N PRO A 45 18.75 -10.89 8.14
CA PRO A 45 18.84 -10.55 6.73
C PRO A 45 19.03 -11.86 5.93
N GLU A 46 18.07 -12.17 5.07
CA GLU A 46 18.14 -13.28 4.13
C GLU A 46 18.12 -12.70 2.72
N TYR A 47 19.10 -13.04 1.92
CA TYR A 47 19.24 -12.59 0.55
C TYR A 47 18.81 -13.70 -0.38
N THR A 48 17.81 -13.45 -1.23
CA THR A 48 17.47 -14.33 -2.35
C THR A 48 18.28 -13.88 -3.57
N VAL A 49 19.03 -14.81 -4.14
CA VAL A 49 19.86 -14.58 -5.32
C VAL A 49 19.30 -15.40 -6.47
N ILE A 50 19.02 -14.73 -7.58
CA ILE A 50 18.72 -15.36 -8.86
C ILE A 50 19.94 -15.13 -9.76
N LEU A 51 20.56 -16.21 -10.19
CA LEU A 51 21.74 -16.22 -11.05
C LEU A 51 21.40 -16.95 -12.34
N THR A 52 21.51 -16.25 -13.47
CA THR A 52 21.39 -16.86 -14.80
C THR A 52 22.74 -16.78 -15.51
N GLY A 53 23.16 -17.88 -16.13
CA GLY A 53 24.42 -17.94 -16.85
C GLY A 53 24.43 -19.03 -17.92
N THR A 54 25.53 -19.08 -18.69
CA THR A 54 25.78 -20.16 -19.64
C THR A 54 26.98 -20.98 -19.23
N LEU A 55 26.85 -22.30 -19.26
CA LEU A 55 27.87 -23.30 -19.00
C LEU A 55 28.42 -23.87 -20.31
N ARG A 56 29.75 -23.87 -20.43
CA ARG A 56 30.48 -24.39 -21.59
C ARG A 56 31.60 -25.32 -21.16
N GLY A 57 31.85 -26.37 -21.93
CA GLY A 57 32.99 -27.26 -21.71
C GLY A 57 34.31 -26.61 -22.10
N ALA A 58 35.43 -27.32 -21.88
CA ALA A 58 36.77 -26.89 -22.30
C ALA A 58 36.92 -26.71 -23.82
N ASP A 59 36.09 -27.39 -24.59
CA ASP A 59 35.96 -27.26 -26.05
C ASP A 59 35.15 -26.02 -26.47
N THR A 60 34.70 -25.20 -25.50
CA THR A 60 33.82 -24.03 -25.65
C THR A 60 32.40 -24.35 -26.13
N LEU A 61 32.07 -25.62 -26.37
CA LEU A 61 30.73 -26.02 -26.75
C LEU A 61 29.79 -25.83 -25.55
N PRO A 62 28.54 -25.41 -25.79
CA PRO A 62 27.53 -25.39 -24.74
C PRO A 62 27.36 -26.81 -24.17
N MET A 63 27.22 -26.91 -22.86
CA MET A 63 26.84 -28.18 -22.26
C MET A 63 25.41 -28.53 -22.68
N LYS A 64 25.13 -29.81 -22.96
CA LYS A 64 23.88 -30.24 -23.60
C LYS A 64 22.61 -29.85 -22.83
N ASP A 65 22.68 -29.94 -21.51
CA ASP A 65 21.67 -29.51 -20.55
C ASP A 65 22.47 -28.77 -19.48
N GLY A 66 22.50 -27.43 -19.48
CA GLY A 66 23.36 -26.57 -18.64
C GLY A 66 23.26 -26.75 -17.10
N LYS A 67 22.75 -27.87 -16.63
CA LYS A 67 22.50 -28.24 -15.24
C LYS A 67 23.73 -28.11 -14.36
N VAL A 68 23.58 -27.28 -13.34
CA VAL A 68 24.57 -27.07 -12.29
C VAL A 68 23.93 -27.31 -10.94
N SER A 69 24.74 -27.69 -9.98
CA SER A 69 24.32 -27.73 -8.58
C SER A 69 25.30 -26.97 -7.72
N ILE A 70 24.76 -26.24 -6.76
CA ILE A 70 25.51 -25.58 -5.71
C ILE A 70 25.26 -26.26 -4.37
N ALA A 71 26.29 -26.34 -3.55
CA ALA A 71 26.20 -26.81 -2.18
C ALA A 71 27.12 -25.98 -1.29
N ASP A 72 26.84 -25.95 0.01
CA ASP A 72 27.80 -25.44 0.97
C ASP A 72 29.10 -26.25 0.87
N VAL A 73 30.23 -25.55 0.84
CA VAL A 73 31.55 -26.18 0.97
C VAL A 73 31.60 -27.01 2.25
N SER A 74 32.43 -28.05 2.30
CA SER A 74 32.51 -28.93 3.48
C SER A 74 32.75 -28.13 4.78
N GLY A 75 31.80 -28.18 5.71
CA GLY A 75 31.84 -27.43 6.97
C GLY A 75 31.40 -25.96 6.90
N GLY A 76 30.99 -25.48 5.72
CA GLY A 76 30.41 -24.16 5.50
C GLY A 76 28.91 -24.11 5.81
N SER A 77 28.39 -22.88 5.93
CA SER A 77 26.96 -22.59 6.15
C SER A 77 26.57 -21.27 5.46
N PHE A 78 26.78 -21.18 4.16
CA PHE A 78 26.45 -20.00 3.35
C PHE A 78 25.06 -20.07 2.75
N LEU A 79 24.56 -21.26 2.39
CA LEU A 79 23.15 -21.44 2.01
C LEU A 79 22.25 -21.36 3.23
N SER A 80 21.05 -20.79 3.08
CA SER A 80 20.08 -20.75 4.17
C SER A 80 19.71 -22.17 4.63
N SER A 81 19.37 -22.31 5.91
CA SER A 81 18.99 -23.60 6.50
C SER A 81 17.92 -24.31 5.67
N GLY A 82 18.17 -25.58 5.32
CA GLY A 82 17.28 -26.39 4.48
C GLY A 82 17.66 -26.39 3.00
N GLN A 83 18.59 -25.54 2.56
CA GLN A 83 19.11 -25.49 1.19
C GLN A 83 20.47 -26.19 1.06
N GLY A 84 20.63 -27.40 1.61
CA GLY A 84 21.94 -28.09 1.62
C GLY A 84 22.52 -28.37 0.23
N THR A 85 21.68 -28.53 -0.79
CA THR A 85 22.09 -28.60 -2.20
C THR A 85 20.97 -28.03 -3.04
N ILE A 86 21.30 -27.16 -4.00
CA ILE A 86 20.36 -26.60 -4.96
C ILE A 86 20.84 -26.97 -6.35
N SER A 87 19.96 -27.53 -7.15
CA SER A 87 20.21 -27.79 -8.57
C SER A 87 19.34 -26.88 -9.42
N ASP A 88 19.87 -26.53 -10.59
CA ASP A 88 19.19 -25.76 -11.63
C ASP A 88 17.80 -26.31 -12.03
N PHE A 89 16.91 -25.39 -12.41
CA PHE A 89 15.71 -25.59 -13.21
C PHE A 89 15.96 -25.03 -14.62
N THR A 90 16.40 -25.87 -15.55
CA THR A 90 16.68 -25.41 -16.92
C THR A 90 15.38 -25.22 -17.72
N THR A 91 15.27 -24.13 -18.48
CA THR A 91 14.26 -23.92 -19.52
C THR A 91 14.62 -24.72 -20.78
N CYS A 92 14.05 -25.91 -20.96
CA CYS A 92 14.27 -26.71 -22.17
C CYS A 92 13.72 -26.01 -23.44
N VAL A 93 14.44 -26.09 -24.57
CA VAL A 93 13.90 -25.74 -25.90
C VAL A 93 12.76 -26.71 -26.26
N THR A 94 11.55 -26.20 -26.44
CA THR A 94 10.40 -27.00 -26.88
C THR A 94 10.52 -27.36 -28.36
N ALA A 95 10.14 -28.60 -28.70
CA ALA A 95 10.14 -29.08 -30.08
C ALA A 95 9.23 -28.20 -30.96
N GLY A 96 9.81 -27.49 -31.93
CA GLY A 96 9.07 -26.67 -32.90
C GLY A 96 9.76 -25.38 -33.33
N ALA A 97 10.73 -24.89 -32.57
CA ALA A 97 11.52 -23.72 -32.94
C ALA A 97 13.01 -23.97 -32.62
N PRO A 98 13.78 -24.63 -33.49
CA PRO A 98 15.23 -24.49 -33.40
C PRO A 98 15.54 -22.99 -33.53
N PRO A 99 16.35 -22.39 -32.64
CA PRO A 99 16.88 -21.06 -32.90
C PRO A 99 17.48 -21.06 -34.30
N ALA A 100 17.31 -19.97 -35.07
CA ALA A 100 17.71 -19.87 -36.48
C ALA A 100 19.18 -20.26 -36.78
N ASN A 101 20.01 -20.47 -35.73
CA ASN A 101 21.43 -20.79 -35.79
C ASN A 101 21.83 -22.15 -35.17
N GLY A 102 20.90 -23.04 -34.78
CA GLY A 102 21.24 -24.42 -34.34
C GLY A 102 22.06 -24.55 -33.04
N THR A 103 21.97 -23.57 -32.14
CA THR A 103 22.68 -23.54 -30.85
C THR A 103 22.04 -24.46 -29.82
N ALA A 104 22.81 -25.39 -29.26
CA ALA A 104 22.42 -26.20 -28.10
C ALA A 104 22.38 -25.38 -26.80
N ASP A 105 21.66 -25.87 -25.78
CA ASP A 105 21.31 -25.12 -24.57
C ASP A 105 22.28 -25.37 -23.41
N GLY A 106 23.20 -24.43 -23.19
CA GLY A 106 24.07 -24.39 -22.02
C GLY A 106 23.59 -23.45 -20.92
N GLU A 107 22.37 -22.92 -20.99
CA GLU A 107 21.86 -21.97 -20.00
C GLU A 107 21.48 -22.64 -18.68
N PHE A 108 21.59 -21.92 -17.57
CA PHE A 108 21.12 -22.36 -16.27
C PHE A 108 20.59 -21.19 -15.45
N THR A 109 19.67 -21.48 -14.53
CA THR A 109 19.16 -20.55 -13.53
C THR A 109 19.23 -21.16 -12.13
N LEU A 110 20.04 -20.56 -11.28
CA LEU A 110 20.11 -20.90 -9.86
C LEU A 110 19.30 -19.89 -9.05
N LEU A 111 18.38 -20.38 -8.24
CA LEU A 111 17.68 -19.62 -7.21
C LEU A 111 18.09 -20.16 -5.85
N PHE A 112 18.76 -19.34 -5.06
CA PHE A 112 19.24 -19.73 -3.73
C PHE A 112 19.09 -18.60 -2.73
N LYS A 113 19.15 -18.94 -1.44
CA LYS A 113 19.14 -17.94 -0.38
C LYS A 113 20.36 -18.08 0.51
N THR A 114 20.80 -16.95 1.04
CA THR A 114 21.94 -16.88 1.95
C THR A 114 21.67 -15.89 3.08
N PRO A 115 22.14 -16.15 4.32
CA PRO A 115 22.03 -15.23 5.44
C PRO A 115 23.15 -14.18 5.48
N SER A 116 24.07 -14.17 4.50
CA SER A 116 25.24 -13.28 4.50
C SER A 116 25.55 -12.74 3.11
N LEU A 117 26.19 -11.58 3.03
CA LEU A 117 26.51 -10.92 1.75
C LEU A 117 27.63 -11.61 0.98
N SER A 118 28.52 -12.34 1.66
CA SER A 118 29.68 -12.96 1.02
C SER A 118 29.87 -14.39 1.49
N GLY A 119 30.18 -15.27 0.56
CA GLY A 119 30.52 -16.65 0.86
C GLY A 119 30.88 -17.46 -0.36
N VAL A 120 31.10 -18.74 -0.12
CA VAL A 120 31.68 -19.65 -1.11
C VAL A 120 30.88 -20.93 -1.14
N LEU A 121 30.54 -21.38 -2.35
CA LEU A 121 29.78 -22.59 -2.62
C LEU A 121 30.60 -23.53 -3.50
N ASP A 122 30.43 -24.83 -3.28
CA ASP A 122 30.82 -25.83 -4.26
C ASP A 122 29.90 -25.69 -5.48
N PHE A 123 30.48 -25.61 -6.67
CA PHE A 123 29.75 -25.54 -7.94
C PHE A 123 30.09 -26.76 -8.79
N THR A 124 29.09 -27.60 -9.01
CA THR A 124 29.27 -28.86 -9.73
C THR A 124 28.49 -28.81 -11.04
N PRO A 125 29.18 -28.83 -12.20
CA PRO A 125 28.51 -29.10 -13.47
C PRO A 125 28.04 -30.56 -13.46
N ASN A 126 26.74 -30.78 -13.69
CA ASN A 126 26.16 -32.12 -13.67
C ASN A 126 26.09 -32.70 -15.08
N ASP A 127 26.20 -34.02 -15.19
CA ASP A 127 26.01 -34.70 -16.46
C ASP A 127 24.53 -34.73 -16.88
N ALA A 128 24.29 -34.94 -18.17
CA ALA A 128 22.96 -35.10 -18.74
C ALA A 128 22.29 -36.44 -18.38
N ALA A 129 23.03 -37.39 -17.78
CA ALA A 129 22.55 -38.76 -17.54
C ALA A 129 21.65 -38.88 -16.29
N SER A 130 21.60 -37.85 -15.46
CA SER A 130 20.88 -37.82 -14.17
C SER A 130 19.60 -36.96 -14.19
N ALA A 131 19.04 -36.66 -15.36
CA ALA A 131 17.76 -35.97 -15.52
C ALA A 131 16.57 -36.93 -15.34
N THR A 132 16.11 -37.15 -14.11
CA THR A 132 14.86 -37.87 -13.83
C THR A 132 13.72 -36.89 -13.59
N ASN A 133 13.22 -36.23 -14.62
CA ASN A 133 11.87 -35.62 -14.61
C ASN A 133 11.15 -35.97 -15.91
N ALA A 134 10.34 -37.02 -15.82
CA ALA A 134 9.69 -37.72 -16.91
C ALA A 134 8.39 -37.05 -17.40
N SER A 135 8.30 -35.72 -17.52
CA SER A 135 7.04 -35.10 -17.98
C SER A 135 7.12 -33.92 -18.97
N SER A 136 8.29 -33.51 -19.47
CA SER A 136 8.28 -32.57 -20.63
C SER A 136 9.56 -32.45 -21.47
N CYS A 137 10.74 -32.85 -21.00
CA CYS A 137 11.97 -32.71 -21.79
C CYS A 137 12.32 -34.03 -22.50
N SER A 138 11.62 -34.30 -23.61
CA SER A 138 11.96 -35.41 -24.52
C SER A 138 12.64 -34.88 -25.77
N THR A 139 13.92 -35.25 -25.92
CA THR A 139 14.77 -35.27 -27.12
C THR A 139 15.30 -33.94 -27.71
N ILE A 140 16.46 -33.51 -27.21
CA ILE A 140 17.59 -32.96 -28.03
C ILE A 140 18.14 -34.09 -28.92
N GLY A 141 17.27 -34.80 -29.65
CA GLY A 141 17.63 -35.93 -30.50
C GLY A 141 18.10 -35.51 -31.89
N GLY A 142 17.98 -34.22 -32.22
CA GLY A 142 18.22 -33.70 -33.58
C GLY A 142 19.46 -32.81 -33.74
N LEU A 143 20.21 -32.49 -32.69
CA LEU A 143 21.45 -31.71 -32.80
C LEU A 143 22.65 -32.65 -32.97
N ALA A 144 23.57 -32.31 -33.86
CA ALA A 144 24.81 -33.05 -34.03
C ALA A 144 25.65 -33.00 -32.73
N THR A 145 26.34 -34.09 -32.40
CA THR A 145 27.24 -34.17 -31.24
C THR A 145 28.43 -33.20 -31.31
N SER A 146 28.64 -32.54 -32.45
CA SER A 146 29.58 -31.43 -32.61
C SER A 146 29.08 -30.09 -32.05
N ASN A 147 27.80 -29.97 -31.71
CA ASN A 147 27.17 -28.70 -31.33
C ASN A 147 27.02 -28.54 -29.82
N PHE A 148 27.32 -29.59 -29.04
CA PHE A 148 27.23 -29.61 -27.58
C PHE A 148 28.26 -30.56 -26.99
N THR A 149 28.52 -30.42 -25.69
CA THR A 149 29.40 -31.31 -24.94
C THR A 149 28.67 -31.91 -23.73
N ASN A 150 29.05 -33.15 -23.38
CA ASN A 150 28.62 -33.82 -22.15
C ASN A 150 29.77 -33.98 -21.15
N VAL A 151 30.95 -33.46 -21.50
CA VAL A 151 32.14 -33.58 -20.64
C VAL A 151 31.99 -32.60 -19.49
N THR A 152 31.85 -33.13 -18.29
CA THR A 152 31.89 -32.36 -17.05
C THR A 152 33.32 -32.23 -16.54
N GLY A 153 33.63 -31.12 -15.89
CA GLY A 153 34.84 -30.98 -15.07
C GLY A 153 34.56 -31.30 -13.59
N PRO A 154 35.59 -31.36 -12.74
CA PRO A 154 35.42 -31.46 -11.29
C PRO A 154 34.63 -30.28 -10.71
N THR A 155 34.11 -30.46 -9.49
CA THR A 155 33.52 -29.39 -8.69
C THR A 155 34.50 -28.22 -8.57
N GLY A 156 34.03 -27.04 -8.94
CA GLY A 156 34.73 -25.77 -8.76
C GLY A 156 34.17 -25.01 -7.57
N THR A 157 34.61 -23.78 -7.42
CA THR A 157 34.31 -22.91 -6.29
C THR A 157 33.65 -21.64 -6.78
N LEU A 158 32.39 -21.43 -6.42
CA LEU A 158 31.62 -20.24 -6.71
C LEU A 158 31.68 -19.27 -5.53
N ALA A 159 32.41 -18.16 -5.70
CA ALA A 159 32.40 -17.08 -4.74
C ALA A 159 31.25 -16.10 -5.06
N VAL A 160 30.44 -15.82 -4.05
CA VAL A 160 29.30 -14.91 -4.08
C VAL A 160 29.63 -13.73 -3.17
N ASN A 161 29.63 -12.51 -3.70
CA ASN A 161 29.93 -11.27 -2.99
C ASN A 161 28.89 -10.21 -3.34
N LEU A 162 27.71 -10.32 -2.71
CA LEU A 162 26.55 -9.46 -2.97
C LEU A 162 26.87 -8.01 -2.59
N ASN A 163 26.67 -7.09 -3.54
CA ASN A 163 26.69 -5.66 -3.29
C ASN A 163 25.25 -5.14 -3.35
N LEU A 164 24.73 -4.71 -2.20
CA LEU A 164 23.36 -4.22 -2.07
C LEU A 164 23.13 -2.84 -2.73
N GLU A 165 24.20 -2.10 -3.01
CA GLU A 165 24.16 -0.82 -3.75
C GLU A 165 23.96 -1.04 -5.26
N ASP A 166 24.38 -2.19 -5.79
CA ASP A 166 24.19 -2.58 -7.19
C ASP A 166 23.79 -4.06 -7.29
N ARG A 167 22.51 -4.34 -7.07
CA ARG A 167 21.94 -5.71 -6.99
C ARG A 167 21.92 -6.48 -8.31
N SER A 168 22.44 -5.87 -9.39
CA SER A 168 22.49 -6.41 -10.74
C SER A 168 23.91 -6.72 -11.22
N ASN A 169 24.93 -6.31 -10.48
CA ASN A 169 26.32 -6.44 -10.88
C ASN A 169 26.74 -7.91 -10.98
N THR A 170 27.03 -8.37 -12.18
CA THR A 170 27.45 -9.76 -12.44
C THR A 170 28.83 -10.09 -11.86
N ASN A 171 29.68 -9.09 -11.61
CA ASN A 171 31.01 -9.28 -11.01
C ASN A 171 30.96 -9.70 -9.53
N GLN A 172 29.77 -9.68 -8.92
CA GLN A 172 29.53 -10.23 -7.59
C GLN A 172 29.66 -11.76 -7.55
N ILE A 173 29.64 -12.41 -8.71
CA ILE A 173 29.71 -13.85 -8.86
C ILE A 173 31.01 -14.18 -9.60
N SER A 174 31.84 -15.01 -9.00
CA SER A 174 33.08 -15.46 -9.64
C SER A 174 33.28 -16.96 -9.43
N LEU A 175 33.82 -17.61 -10.45
CA LEU A 175 34.10 -19.04 -10.44
C LEU A 175 35.62 -19.26 -10.45
N SER A 176 36.08 -20.20 -9.64
CA SER A 176 37.48 -20.63 -9.57
C SER A 176 37.56 -22.15 -9.43
N GLY A 177 38.74 -22.75 -9.64
CA GLY A 177 38.91 -24.21 -9.58
C GLY A 177 38.19 -24.99 -10.69
N ASN A 178 37.59 -24.30 -11.65
CA ASN A 178 36.79 -24.84 -12.75
C ASN A 178 37.66 -25.39 -13.89
N THR A 179 38.43 -26.43 -13.61
CA THR A 179 39.20 -27.12 -14.66
C THR A 179 38.22 -27.85 -15.58
N GLY A 180 38.27 -27.62 -16.89
CA GLY A 180 37.46 -28.37 -17.85
C GLY A 180 36.12 -27.74 -18.26
N TYR A 181 35.74 -26.58 -17.69
CA TYR A 181 34.51 -25.86 -18.05
C TYR A 181 34.62 -24.36 -17.72
N SER A 182 33.69 -23.57 -18.25
CA SER A 182 33.57 -22.14 -17.99
C SER A 182 32.11 -21.73 -17.84
N ILE A 183 31.87 -20.67 -17.07
CA ILE A 183 30.57 -20.01 -17.01
C ILE A 183 30.67 -18.58 -17.54
N THR A 184 29.60 -18.10 -18.15
CA THR A 184 29.38 -16.66 -18.39
C THR A 184 28.12 -16.26 -17.65
N VAL A 185 28.25 -15.42 -16.63
CA VAL A 185 27.12 -14.89 -15.87
C VAL A 185 26.40 -13.86 -16.74
N LYS A 186 25.13 -14.11 -17.07
CA LYS A 186 24.29 -13.20 -17.86
C LYS A 186 23.60 -12.17 -16.98
N SER A 187 23.06 -12.60 -15.85
CA SER A 187 22.36 -11.73 -14.91
C SER A 187 22.46 -12.25 -13.49
N VAL A 188 22.49 -11.30 -12.56
CA VAL A 188 22.31 -11.52 -11.13
C VAL A 188 21.17 -10.62 -10.68
N SER A 189 20.32 -11.12 -9.80
CA SER A 189 19.32 -10.31 -9.10
C SER A 189 19.32 -10.68 -7.64
N VAL A 190 19.53 -9.68 -6.79
CA VAL A 190 19.58 -9.82 -5.34
C VAL A 190 18.35 -9.18 -4.72
N PHE A 191 17.60 -9.95 -3.95
CA PHE A 191 16.45 -9.50 -3.18
C PHE A 191 16.75 -9.66 -1.70
N VAL A 192 16.57 -8.60 -0.93
CA VAL A 192 16.72 -8.65 0.52
C VAL A 192 15.36 -8.94 1.11
N LYS A 193 15.26 -9.95 1.96
CA LYS A 193 14.04 -10.26 2.70
C LYS A 193 13.61 -9.02 3.49
N GLY A 194 12.39 -8.54 3.22
CA GLY A 194 11.83 -7.36 3.87
C GLY A 194 12.18 -6.03 3.21
N GLU A 195 13.00 -6.01 2.15
CA GLU A 195 13.15 -4.82 1.31
C GLU A 195 12.39 -4.95 0.00
N TYR A 196 11.79 -3.85 -0.40
CA TYR A 196 11.18 -3.66 -1.71
C TYR A 196 11.86 -2.45 -2.37
N THR A 197 11.89 -2.44 -3.69
CA THR A 197 12.65 -1.44 -4.45
C THR A 197 11.90 -0.10 -4.46
N LEU A 198 12.11 0.72 -3.43
CA LEU A 198 11.65 2.11 -3.39
C LEU A 198 12.83 3.04 -3.59
N GLN A 199 12.86 3.70 -4.75
CA GLN A 199 13.93 4.64 -5.07
C GLN A 199 13.60 6.03 -4.50
N SER A 200 14.61 6.70 -3.94
CA SER A 200 14.50 8.04 -3.34
C SER A 200 13.28 8.19 -2.41
N PRO A 201 13.19 7.37 -1.33
CA PRO A 201 12.05 7.39 -0.45
C PRO A 201 11.87 8.77 0.20
N THR A 202 10.63 9.25 0.26
CA THR A 202 10.28 10.46 1.01
C THR A 202 10.47 10.24 2.51
N VAL A 203 10.41 11.32 3.30
CA VAL A 203 10.44 11.20 4.78
C VAL A 203 9.23 10.38 5.25
N GLY A 204 8.05 10.61 4.67
CA GLY A 204 6.84 9.84 4.96
C GLY A 204 6.99 8.36 4.67
N GLU A 205 7.53 7.99 3.51
CA GLU A 205 7.75 6.59 3.14
C GLU A 205 8.69 5.91 4.15
N ASN A 206 9.72 6.60 4.63
CA ASN A 206 10.61 6.07 5.66
C ASN A 206 9.91 5.89 7.03
N VAL A 207 9.05 6.83 7.44
CA VAL A 207 8.25 6.70 8.68
C VAL A 207 7.24 5.55 8.55
N CYS A 208 6.45 5.53 7.47
CA CYS A 208 5.44 4.51 7.21
C CYS A 208 6.01 3.11 7.05
N ASP A 209 7.25 2.97 6.58
CA ASP A 209 7.94 1.68 6.53
C ASP A 209 8.51 1.24 7.89
N GLY A 210 8.42 2.08 8.93
CA GLY A 210 9.00 1.79 10.24
C GLY A 210 10.52 1.88 10.27
N ARG A 211 11.16 2.51 9.27
CA ARG A 211 12.64 2.59 9.19
C ARG A 211 13.25 3.49 10.26
N ARG A 212 12.42 4.29 10.93
CA ARG A 212 12.81 5.21 12.01
C ARG A 212 12.56 4.64 13.41
N LEU A 213 12.05 3.41 13.52
CA LEU A 213 11.76 2.80 14.81
C LEU A 213 13.04 2.55 15.61
N SER A 214 13.01 2.90 16.91
CA SER A 214 14.11 2.65 17.85
C SER A 214 14.06 1.25 18.46
N GLY A 215 12.90 0.58 18.39
CA GLY A 215 12.67 -0.76 18.92
C GLY A 215 11.40 -1.42 18.37
N ASN A 216 10.92 -2.44 19.09
CA ASN A 216 9.67 -3.11 18.71
C ASN A 216 8.47 -2.20 19.04
N PRO A 217 7.44 -2.15 18.17
CA PRO A 217 6.22 -1.41 18.44
C PRO A 217 5.53 -1.85 19.75
N VAL A 218 4.96 -0.87 20.46
CA VAL A 218 4.10 -1.13 21.64
C VAL A 218 2.74 -1.61 21.17
N ILE A 219 2.30 -2.75 21.70
CA ILE A 219 0.99 -3.34 21.35
C ILE A 219 -0.15 -2.58 22.04
N LYS A 220 -1.20 -2.28 21.28
CA LYS A 220 -2.47 -1.72 21.75
C LYS A 220 -3.62 -2.60 21.27
N SER A 221 -4.48 -3.00 22.20
CA SER A 221 -5.63 -3.88 21.95
C SER A 221 -6.76 -3.60 22.95
N GLY A 222 -8.00 -3.92 22.58
CA GLY A 222 -9.16 -3.73 23.46
C GLY A 222 -9.45 -2.26 23.77
N SER A 223 -9.94 -1.98 24.98
CA SER A 223 -10.33 -0.62 25.40
C SER A 223 -9.19 0.16 26.06
N ILE A 224 -9.03 1.41 25.66
CA ILE A 224 -8.14 2.42 26.24
C ILE A 224 -9.01 3.45 26.96
N SER A 225 -9.04 3.37 28.30
CA SER A 225 -9.90 4.21 29.14
C SER A 225 -9.20 5.41 29.77
N ALA A 226 -7.88 5.54 29.56
CA ALA A 226 -7.09 6.66 30.05
C ALA A 226 -6.34 7.32 28.89
N SER A 227 -6.14 8.63 28.98
CA SER A 227 -5.37 9.36 27.97
C SER A 227 -3.93 8.86 27.90
N GLU A 228 -3.41 8.72 26.69
CA GLU A 228 -2.06 8.25 26.42
C GLU A 228 -1.32 9.19 25.47
N THR A 229 0.01 9.16 25.55
CA THR A 229 0.89 9.77 24.54
C THR A 229 1.66 8.66 23.83
N TRP A 230 1.56 8.61 22.51
CA TRP A 230 2.21 7.62 21.66
C TRP A 230 3.42 8.22 20.95
N SER A 231 4.48 7.42 20.85
CA SER A 231 5.77 7.77 20.25
C SER A 231 6.43 6.53 19.68
N ASP A 232 7.39 6.70 18.77
CA ASP A 232 8.15 5.61 18.15
C ASP A 232 7.25 4.66 17.34
N GLY A 233 7.05 3.42 17.82
CA GLY A 233 6.22 2.41 17.13
C GLY A 233 5.01 1.97 17.95
N ILE A 234 3.85 1.87 17.32
CA ILE A 234 2.63 1.27 17.89
C ILE A 234 2.14 0.14 16.97
N LEU A 235 1.66 -0.96 17.54
CA LEU A 235 0.97 -2.03 16.80
C LEU A 235 -0.45 -2.21 17.36
N LEU A 236 -1.46 -2.02 16.51
CA LEU A 236 -2.87 -2.26 16.83
C LEU A 236 -3.22 -3.73 16.57
N GLN A 237 -3.89 -4.36 17.53
CA GLN A 237 -4.37 -5.75 17.41
C GLN A 237 -5.85 -5.85 17.74
N GLY A 238 -6.62 -6.42 16.80
CA GLY A 238 -8.07 -6.45 16.86
C GLY A 238 -8.69 -5.04 16.78
N THR A 239 -9.94 -4.91 17.18
CA THR A 239 -10.60 -3.60 17.30
C THR A 239 -10.17 -2.94 18.61
N VAL A 240 -9.55 -1.76 18.50
CA VAL A 240 -9.13 -0.92 19.62
C VAL A 240 -10.16 0.16 19.86
N PHE A 241 -10.63 0.33 21.09
CA PHE A 241 -11.59 1.37 21.46
C PHE A 241 -10.94 2.41 22.35
N VAL A 242 -10.92 3.66 21.92
CA VAL A 242 -10.59 4.79 22.79
C VAL A 242 -11.90 5.25 23.42
N GLU A 243 -12.01 5.03 24.73
CA GLU A 243 -13.25 5.27 25.46
C GLU A 243 -13.49 6.76 25.73
N SER A 244 -14.74 7.09 26.05
CA SER A 244 -15.15 8.47 26.38
C SER A 244 -14.27 9.08 27.46
N GLY A 245 -13.81 10.31 27.25
CA GLY A 245 -12.93 11.04 28.16
C GLY A 245 -11.43 10.76 27.98
N ALA A 246 -11.04 9.73 27.21
CA ALA A 246 -9.65 9.49 26.87
C ALA A 246 -9.20 10.30 25.65
N THR A 247 -7.96 10.77 25.67
CA THR A 247 -7.30 11.42 24.54
C THR A 247 -6.04 10.65 24.16
N ILE A 248 -5.90 10.30 22.90
CA ILE A 248 -4.63 9.79 22.35
C ILE A 248 -3.90 10.96 21.70
N THR A 249 -2.72 11.27 22.21
CA THR A 249 -1.80 12.26 21.62
C THR A 249 -0.65 11.53 20.95
N VAL A 250 -0.49 11.69 19.65
CA VAL A 250 0.58 11.06 18.88
C VAL A 250 1.65 12.09 18.58
N THR A 251 2.90 11.77 18.92
CA THR A 251 4.05 12.66 18.73
C THR A 251 4.62 12.55 17.30
N PRO A 252 5.24 13.62 16.75
CA PRO A 252 5.86 13.60 15.42
C PRO A 252 6.81 12.41 15.21
N GLY A 253 6.80 11.85 14.00
CA GLY A 253 7.66 10.71 13.62
C GLY A 253 7.16 9.33 14.08
N THR A 254 6.01 9.25 14.77
CA THR A 254 5.44 7.98 15.20
C THR A 254 4.91 7.17 14.01
N ALA A 255 5.20 5.87 13.99
CA ALA A 255 4.62 4.91 13.06
C ALA A 255 3.67 3.96 13.81
N ILE A 256 2.41 3.93 13.38
CA ILE A 256 1.35 3.09 13.93
C ILE A 256 0.98 2.05 12.88
N PHE A 257 1.02 0.79 13.27
CA PHE A 257 0.77 -0.34 12.39
C PHE A 257 -0.54 -1.04 12.77
N GLY A 258 -1.46 -1.17 11.83
CA GLY A 258 -2.65 -2.01 11.96
C GLY A 258 -2.32 -3.45 11.58
N GLN A 259 -2.44 -4.39 12.51
CA GLN A 259 -2.47 -5.81 12.14
C GLN A 259 -3.62 -6.06 11.17
N ARG A 260 -3.47 -7.04 10.28
CA ARG A 260 -4.52 -7.36 9.31
C ARG A 260 -5.87 -7.60 10.02
N GLY A 261 -6.92 -6.89 9.59
CA GLY A 261 -8.26 -6.90 10.20
C GLY A 261 -8.41 -6.15 11.53
N SER A 262 -7.39 -5.43 12.00
CA SER A 262 -7.49 -4.51 13.14
C SER A 262 -8.10 -3.18 12.73
N SER A 263 -8.60 -2.42 13.70
CA SER A 263 -9.16 -1.08 13.49
C SER A 263 -9.09 -0.30 14.80
N ILE A 264 -9.19 1.03 14.74
CA ILE A 264 -9.25 1.87 15.94
C ILE A 264 -10.47 2.79 15.90
N PHE A 265 -11.23 2.77 16.99
CA PHE A 265 -12.47 3.50 17.17
C PHE A 265 -12.30 4.53 18.29
N PHE A 266 -12.42 5.80 17.95
CA PHE A 266 -12.56 6.90 18.89
C PHE A 266 -14.04 7.11 19.19
N LYS A 267 -14.50 6.57 20.32
CA LYS A 267 -15.91 6.63 20.73
C LYS A 267 -16.35 8.04 21.10
N PRO A 268 -17.67 8.31 21.18
CA PRO A 268 -18.19 9.61 21.58
C PRO A 268 -17.55 10.16 22.87
N GLY A 269 -16.99 11.37 22.78
CA GLY A 269 -16.30 12.05 23.88
C GLY A 269 -14.83 11.67 24.07
N SER A 270 -14.27 10.80 23.23
CA SER A 270 -12.82 10.61 23.11
C SER A 270 -12.21 11.58 22.10
N LYS A 271 -10.87 11.67 22.06
CA LYS A 271 -10.15 12.57 21.15
C LYS A 271 -8.88 11.93 20.58
N LEU A 272 -8.62 12.19 19.30
CA LEU A 272 -7.32 11.98 18.67
C LEU A 272 -6.63 13.31 18.37
N VAL A 273 -5.38 13.45 18.80
CA VAL A 273 -4.47 14.54 18.43
C VAL A 273 -3.24 13.93 17.75
N SER A 274 -3.15 14.04 16.43
CA SER A 274 -2.06 13.49 15.60
C SER A 274 -1.37 14.62 14.84
N ASN A 275 -0.48 15.35 15.52
CA ASN A 275 0.15 16.54 14.96
C ASN A 275 1.65 16.30 14.71
N GLY A 276 1.96 15.81 13.52
CA GLY A 276 3.31 15.67 12.99
C GLY A 276 3.83 16.96 12.38
N THR A 277 4.96 16.84 11.67
CA THR A 277 5.55 17.93 10.85
C THR A 277 5.99 17.39 9.49
N ALA A 278 6.31 18.26 8.53
CA ALA A 278 6.85 17.81 7.23
C ALA A 278 8.13 16.97 7.37
N ALA A 279 8.98 17.28 8.37
CA ALA A 279 10.23 16.56 8.62
C ALA A 279 10.04 15.28 9.44
N ASP A 280 8.93 15.17 10.15
CA ASP A 280 8.57 14.05 11.03
C ASP A 280 7.05 13.83 10.98
N PRO A 281 6.51 13.35 9.85
CA PRO A 281 5.08 13.06 9.75
C PRO A 281 4.71 11.91 10.67
N ILE A 282 3.43 11.78 10.98
CA ILE A 282 2.88 10.62 11.69
C ILE A 282 2.28 9.68 10.64
N CYS A 283 2.55 8.38 10.75
CA CYS A 283 1.99 7.41 9.82
C CYS A 283 1.16 6.33 10.51
N TRP A 284 -0.02 6.07 9.95
CA TRP A 284 -0.90 4.95 10.27
C TRP A 284 -0.93 4.03 9.04
N SER A 285 -0.46 2.79 9.17
CA SER A 285 -0.25 1.90 8.03
C SER A 285 -0.57 0.45 8.36
N SER A 286 -0.70 -0.40 7.34
CA SER A 286 -0.67 -1.86 7.48
C SER A 286 0.61 -2.37 8.15
N ALA A 287 0.47 -3.36 9.03
CA ALA A 287 1.56 -4.14 9.62
C ALA A 287 2.09 -5.26 8.70
N SER A 288 1.52 -5.44 7.51
CA SER A 288 2.02 -6.39 6.52
C SER A 288 3.47 -6.06 6.13
N ALA A 289 4.20 -7.09 5.72
CA ALA A 289 5.57 -6.95 5.27
C ALA A 289 5.67 -5.93 4.13
N LEU A 290 6.77 -5.18 4.09
CA LEU A 290 7.00 -4.15 3.08
C LEU A 290 6.91 -4.72 1.66
N GLY A 291 6.22 -4.03 0.75
CA GLY A 291 5.93 -4.49 -0.62
C GLY A 291 4.82 -5.55 -0.72
N SER A 292 4.30 -6.00 0.42
CA SER A 292 3.14 -6.90 0.53
C SER A 292 1.96 -6.24 1.25
N ARG A 293 1.98 -4.91 1.40
CA ARG A 293 0.82 -4.19 1.94
C ARG A 293 -0.21 -4.05 0.84
N PHE A 294 -1.47 -4.24 1.21
CA PHE A 294 -2.58 -4.12 0.28
C PHE A 294 -3.66 -3.21 0.87
N PRO A 295 -4.38 -2.47 0.00
CA PRO A 295 -5.62 -1.81 0.40
C PRO A 295 -6.52 -2.76 1.19
N GLY A 296 -7.12 -2.28 2.28
CA GLY A 296 -7.97 -3.08 3.14
C GLY A 296 -7.22 -4.10 3.99
N ASP A 297 -5.92 -3.91 4.21
CA ASP A 297 -5.21 -4.73 5.18
C ASP A 297 -5.78 -4.52 6.59
N TRP A 298 -6.15 -3.29 6.95
CA TRP A 298 -6.74 -2.94 8.24
C TRP A 298 -7.93 -1.98 8.04
N GLY A 299 -8.66 -1.67 9.11
CA GLY A 299 -9.92 -0.93 9.05
C GLY A 299 -9.80 0.57 9.22
N GLY A 300 -8.57 1.12 9.17
CA GLY A 300 -8.34 2.54 9.31
C GLY A 300 -8.74 3.12 10.68
N ILE A 301 -9.01 4.42 10.68
CA ILE A 301 -9.35 5.21 11.85
C ILE A 301 -10.82 5.59 11.80
N VAL A 302 -11.59 5.14 12.78
CA VAL A 302 -12.99 5.50 12.96
C VAL A 302 -13.11 6.52 14.07
N THR A 303 -13.70 7.68 13.78
CA THR A 303 -13.98 8.71 14.80
C THR A 303 -15.46 9.00 14.89
N ILE A 304 -15.96 9.00 16.12
CA ILE A 304 -17.37 9.16 16.40
C ILE A 304 -17.53 10.38 17.30
N GLY A 305 -18.09 11.44 16.73
CA GLY A 305 -18.45 12.64 17.47
C GLY A 305 -19.83 12.54 18.11
N ASN A 306 -20.35 13.67 18.54
CA ASN A 306 -21.65 13.75 19.23
C ASN A 306 -22.73 14.39 18.35
N SER A 307 -22.51 14.58 17.04
CA SER A 307 -23.27 15.59 16.32
C SER A 307 -23.55 15.41 14.83
N GLY A 308 -24.72 15.89 14.41
CA GLY A 308 -24.92 16.42 13.05
C GLY A 308 -25.20 15.41 11.96
N GLY A 309 -25.36 14.13 12.27
CA GLY A 309 -25.95 13.16 11.34
C GLY A 309 -27.41 13.47 11.02
N THR A 310 -27.90 13.00 9.87
CA THR A 310 -29.31 13.07 9.47
C THR A 310 -30.12 11.85 9.89
N ARG A 311 -29.47 10.80 10.38
CA ARG A 311 -30.12 9.65 11.03
C ARG A 311 -29.40 9.24 12.31
N THR A 312 -30.06 8.37 13.08
CA THR A 312 -29.45 7.61 14.17
C THR A 312 -29.19 6.21 13.65
N SER A 313 -27.94 5.75 13.69
CA SER A 313 -27.52 4.44 13.21
C SER A 313 -26.31 3.94 13.99
N ASN A 314 -25.75 2.81 13.58
CA ASN A 314 -24.43 2.36 14.02
C ASN A 314 -23.41 2.48 12.90
N THR A 315 -22.15 2.70 13.26
CA THR A 315 -21.01 2.66 12.32
C THR A 315 -20.88 1.29 11.66
N GLU A 316 -20.16 1.22 10.54
CA GLU A 316 -19.59 -0.02 10.05
C GLU A 316 -18.57 -0.63 11.04
N GLY A 317 -18.17 -1.87 10.75
CA GLY A 317 -17.09 -2.60 11.39
C GLY A 317 -17.56 -3.78 12.23
N THR A 318 -16.61 -4.63 12.65
CA THR A 318 -16.89 -5.86 13.43
C THR A 318 -17.48 -5.60 14.82
N SER A 319 -17.55 -4.35 15.26
CA SER A 319 -18.11 -3.95 16.55
C SER A 319 -18.73 -2.56 16.45
N PRO A 320 -19.88 -2.45 15.76
CA PRO A 320 -20.56 -1.20 15.45
C PRO A 320 -20.81 -0.34 16.69
N GLN A 321 -20.66 0.97 16.55
CA GLN A 321 -20.92 1.94 17.61
C GLN A 321 -22.05 2.89 17.21
N ALA A 322 -22.91 3.26 18.14
CA ALA A 322 -24.00 4.19 17.87
C ALA A 322 -23.47 5.60 17.57
N TYR A 323 -24.03 6.24 16.53
CA TYR A 323 -23.86 7.66 16.22
C TYR A 323 -25.23 8.32 15.94
N GLY A 324 -25.28 9.65 15.86
CA GLY A 324 -26.55 10.30 15.55
C GLY A 324 -26.57 11.82 15.54
N THR A 325 -27.79 12.34 15.67
CA THR A 325 -28.18 13.70 15.26
C THR A 325 -27.94 14.81 16.30
N GLY A 326 -27.05 14.57 17.28
CA GLY A 326 -26.83 15.48 18.40
C GLY A 326 -26.30 16.86 18.01
N SER A 327 -26.16 17.75 18.99
CA SER A 327 -25.64 19.11 18.77
C SER A 327 -24.12 19.09 18.56
N LEU A 328 -23.62 19.83 17.55
CA LEU A 328 -22.19 20.05 17.31
C LEU A 328 -21.49 20.53 18.58
N PRO A 329 -20.56 19.74 19.17
CA PRO A 329 -19.69 20.26 20.22
C PRO A 329 -18.75 21.29 19.60
N GLY A 330 -18.49 22.38 20.32
CA GLY A 330 -17.59 23.44 19.85
C GLY A 330 -16.11 23.04 19.75
N THR A 331 -15.75 21.79 20.06
CA THR A 331 -14.37 21.28 20.06
C THR A 331 -14.20 20.12 19.09
N SER A 332 -13.08 20.11 18.37
CA SER A 332 -12.69 19.03 17.47
C SER A 332 -12.40 17.74 18.24
N ASN A 333 -12.99 16.60 17.83
CA ASN A 333 -12.64 15.28 18.37
C ASN A 333 -11.54 14.58 17.55
N LEU A 334 -11.23 15.13 16.37
CA LEU A 334 -10.09 14.74 15.55
C LEU A 334 -9.27 15.97 15.14
N GLU A 335 -8.00 15.98 15.51
CA GLU A 335 -7.03 16.99 15.07
C GLU A 335 -5.85 16.27 14.43
N MET A 336 -5.61 16.54 13.14
CA MET A 336 -4.51 15.93 12.40
C MET A 336 -3.70 17.00 11.67
N SER A 337 -2.38 16.92 11.82
CA SER A 337 -1.41 17.68 11.04
C SER A 337 -0.27 16.80 10.57
N TYR A 338 0.14 16.89 9.30
CA TYR A 338 1.18 16.04 8.69
C TYR A 338 1.01 14.56 9.05
N THR A 339 -0.18 14.03 8.78
CA THR A 339 -0.56 12.64 9.09
C THR A 339 -0.85 11.89 7.81
N ILE A 340 -0.30 10.68 7.71
CA ILE A 340 -0.48 9.75 6.60
C ILE A 340 -1.29 8.56 7.13
N VAL A 341 -2.35 8.20 6.44
CA VAL A 341 -3.15 7.00 6.71
C VAL A 341 -3.15 6.17 5.44
N GLU A 342 -2.58 4.96 5.50
CA GLU A 342 -2.42 4.11 4.33
C GLU A 342 -2.90 2.67 4.53
N PHE A 343 -3.40 2.08 3.44
CA PHE A 343 -3.79 0.67 3.34
C PHE A 343 -4.95 0.25 4.27
N GLY A 344 -5.76 1.21 4.69
CA GLY A 344 -6.98 0.98 5.46
C GLY A 344 -8.17 0.56 4.59
N GLY A 345 -9.32 0.55 5.23
CA GLY A 345 -10.63 0.35 4.62
C GLY A 345 -11.06 -1.09 4.34
N ASN A 346 -10.80 -2.03 5.25
CA ASN A 346 -11.17 -3.42 5.02
C ASN A 346 -12.70 -3.64 5.08
N GLU A 347 -13.23 -4.40 4.12
CA GLU A 347 -14.58 -4.97 4.17
C GLU A 347 -14.66 -6.03 5.28
N VAL A 348 -15.55 -5.84 6.26
CA VAL A 348 -15.74 -6.81 7.37
C VAL A 348 -16.89 -7.78 7.09
N ALA A 349 -17.84 -7.37 6.24
CA ALA A 349 -18.91 -8.18 5.66
C ALA A 349 -19.39 -7.51 4.35
N PRO A 350 -20.13 -8.20 3.47
CA PRO A 350 -20.66 -7.59 2.25
C PRO A 350 -21.50 -6.33 2.51
N GLY A 351 -21.05 -5.18 2.01
CA GLY A 351 -21.69 -3.88 2.25
C GLY A 351 -21.49 -3.33 3.67
N ASP A 352 -20.41 -3.75 4.35
CA ASP A 352 -19.95 -3.26 5.64
C ASP A 352 -18.43 -3.04 5.54
N GLU A 353 -18.08 -1.98 4.83
CA GLU A 353 -16.73 -1.52 4.57
C GLU A 353 -16.31 -0.41 5.54
N LEU A 354 -15.07 -0.51 6.05
CA LEU A 354 -14.44 0.62 6.75
C LEU A 354 -13.66 1.46 5.73
N ASN A 355 -13.17 2.63 6.16
CA ASN A 355 -12.39 3.53 5.30
C ASN A 355 -10.96 3.73 5.82
N ASN A 356 -10.14 4.48 5.09
CA ASN A 356 -8.89 5.00 5.69
C ASN A 356 -9.24 5.92 6.87
N LEU A 357 -10.14 6.88 6.65
CA LEU A 357 -10.74 7.74 7.67
C LEU A 357 -12.27 7.68 7.60
N SER A 358 -12.89 7.07 8.61
CA SER A 358 -14.35 7.05 8.78
C SER A 358 -14.77 8.08 9.84
N LEU A 359 -15.51 9.11 9.45
CA LEU A 359 -15.83 10.26 10.28
C LEU A 359 -17.33 10.34 10.56
N TYR A 360 -17.80 9.65 11.60
CA TYR A 360 -19.21 9.67 11.98
C TYR A 360 -19.50 10.82 12.93
N SER A 361 -20.37 11.74 12.53
CA SER A 361 -20.89 12.81 13.38
C SER A 361 -19.81 13.64 14.07
N SER A 362 -18.63 13.72 13.44
CA SER A 362 -17.39 14.24 14.01
C SER A 362 -17.17 15.72 13.67
N ASN A 363 -16.54 16.45 14.58
CA ASN A 363 -16.00 17.78 14.32
C ASN A 363 -14.47 17.62 14.15
N THR A 364 -13.98 17.99 12.98
CA THR A 364 -12.63 17.61 12.55
C THR A 364 -11.81 18.79 12.03
N THR A 365 -10.52 18.81 12.38
CA THR A 365 -9.55 19.78 11.87
C THR A 365 -8.41 19.00 11.23
N LEU A 366 -8.32 19.06 9.90
CA LEU A 366 -7.34 18.33 9.11
C LEU A 366 -6.44 19.32 8.35
N ASN A 367 -5.13 19.18 8.49
CA ASN A 367 -4.17 20.07 7.86
C ASN A 367 -2.92 19.31 7.39
N HIS A 368 -2.65 19.18 6.09
CA HIS A 368 -1.60 18.27 5.60
C HIS A 368 -1.90 16.82 6.02
N VAL A 369 -3.02 16.29 5.52
CA VAL A 369 -3.41 14.90 5.77
C VAL A 369 -3.44 14.15 4.45
N GLN A 370 -2.81 12.98 4.44
CA GLN A 370 -2.85 12.08 3.31
C GLN A 370 -3.62 10.81 3.68
N ALA A 371 -4.61 10.48 2.86
CA ALA A 371 -5.20 9.16 2.80
C ALA A 371 -4.67 8.46 1.53
N HIS A 372 -4.10 7.27 1.70
CA HIS A 372 -3.39 6.57 0.63
C HIS A 372 -3.82 5.11 0.53
N ARG A 373 -4.11 4.63 -0.69
CA ARG A 373 -4.37 3.22 -0.98
C ARG A 373 -5.44 2.57 -0.07
N GLY A 374 -6.53 3.28 0.24
CA GLY A 374 -7.71 2.68 0.86
C GLY A 374 -8.38 1.69 -0.08
N LEU A 375 -8.96 0.61 0.45
CA LEU A 375 -9.74 -0.34 -0.34
C LEU A 375 -11.13 0.22 -0.65
N ASP A 376 -11.78 0.76 0.37
CA ASP A 376 -12.98 1.57 0.23
C ASP A 376 -12.58 3.06 0.10
N ASP A 377 -13.31 3.96 0.74
CA ASP A 377 -13.04 5.38 0.65
C ASP A 377 -11.77 5.79 1.38
N GLN A 378 -11.15 6.82 0.80
CA GLN A 378 -10.01 7.46 1.42
C GLN A 378 -10.42 8.25 2.66
N ILE A 379 -11.50 9.03 2.54
CA ILE A 379 -12.10 9.79 3.62
C ILE A 379 -13.61 9.79 3.39
N GLU A 380 -14.35 9.30 4.36
CA GLU A 380 -15.81 9.35 4.34
C GLU A 380 -16.33 9.99 5.62
N ALA A 381 -17.33 10.86 5.48
CA ALA A 381 -17.91 11.56 6.61
C ALA A 381 -19.43 11.56 6.60
N TRP A 382 -20.04 11.00 7.64
CA TRP A 382 -21.48 10.97 7.85
C TRP A 382 -21.89 11.94 8.95
N GLY A 383 -22.37 13.12 8.55
CA GLY A 383 -22.75 14.17 9.48
C GLY A 383 -21.57 14.76 10.27
N GLY A 384 -21.83 15.83 11.02
CA GLY A 384 -20.78 16.58 11.72
C GLY A 384 -20.27 17.76 10.90
N THR A 385 -19.00 18.14 11.04
CA THR A 385 -18.41 19.27 10.31
C THR A 385 -16.87 19.17 10.23
N GLY A 386 -16.27 19.94 9.34
CA GLY A 386 -14.82 19.92 9.12
C GLY A 386 -14.26 21.23 8.60
N ALA A 387 -13.06 21.56 9.07
CA ALA A 387 -12.19 22.60 8.52
C ALA A 387 -10.89 21.94 8.04
N TRP A 388 -10.82 21.70 6.72
CA TRP A 388 -9.78 20.89 6.10
C TRP A 388 -8.94 21.70 5.12
N SER A 389 -7.62 21.51 5.16
CA SER A 389 -6.68 22.16 4.26
C SER A 389 -5.53 21.24 3.91
N ASN A 390 -5.03 21.32 2.67
CA ASN A 390 -3.88 20.54 2.21
C ASN A 390 -4.14 19.04 2.38
N ILE A 391 -5.16 18.53 1.68
CA ILE A 391 -5.61 17.13 1.77
C ILE A 391 -5.20 16.38 0.51
N LEU A 392 -4.55 15.25 0.69
CA LEU A 392 -4.07 14.39 -0.40
C LEU A 392 -4.76 13.03 -0.33
N ALA A 393 -5.59 12.70 -1.32
CA ALA A 393 -6.21 11.39 -1.46
C ALA A 393 -5.59 10.69 -2.68
N THR A 394 -4.99 9.51 -2.48
CA THR A 394 -4.13 8.92 -3.52
C THR A 394 -4.30 7.40 -3.62
N GLY A 395 -4.56 6.93 -4.83
CA GLY A 395 -4.62 5.51 -5.16
C GLY A 395 -5.78 4.75 -4.49
N GLY A 396 -6.87 5.45 -4.13
CA GLY A 396 -8.08 4.82 -3.60
C GLY A 396 -8.72 3.88 -4.60
N LEU A 397 -9.39 2.86 -4.08
CA LEU A 397 -10.09 1.86 -4.88
C LEU A 397 -11.60 2.05 -4.86
N ASP A 398 -12.15 2.82 -3.92
CA ASP A 398 -13.47 3.42 -4.06
C ASP A 398 -13.38 4.95 -4.20
N ASP A 399 -14.08 5.76 -3.41
CA ASP A 399 -14.11 7.21 -3.53
C ASP A 399 -12.92 7.90 -2.84
N ASP A 400 -12.43 9.00 -3.44
CA ASP A 400 -11.33 9.75 -2.79
C ASP A 400 -11.82 10.69 -1.68
N LEU A 401 -13.09 11.09 -1.72
CA LEU A 401 -13.74 11.86 -0.68
C LEU A 401 -15.25 11.69 -0.80
N ASP A 402 -15.82 10.98 0.18
CA ASP A 402 -17.26 10.87 0.35
C ASP A 402 -17.75 11.75 1.51
N LEU A 403 -18.83 12.49 1.27
CA LEU A 403 -19.52 13.28 2.28
C LEU A 403 -21.01 12.95 2.24
N ASP A 404 -21.55 12.47 3.36
CA ASP A 404 -22.95 12.09 3.49
C ASP A 404 -23.59 12.59 4.81
N GLU A 405 -24.87 12.32 4.95
CA GLU A 405 -25.68 12.43 6.15
C GLU A 405 -25.64 13.80 6.83
N GLY A 406 -25.66 14.86 6.02
CA GLY A 406 -25.71 16.22 6.53
C GLY A 406 -24.35 16.75 6.98
N PHE A 407 -23.24 16.18 6.54
CA PHE A 407 -21.91 16.70 6.87
C PHE A 407 -21.76 18.18 6.49
N GLY A 408 -21.31 19.01 7.43
CA GLY A 408 -21.24 20.46 7.27
C GLY A 408 -22.60 21.18 7.36
N GLY A 409 -23.72 20.47 7.40
CA GLY A 409 -25.05 21.02 7.57
C GLY A 409 -25.22 21.63 8.97
N SER A 410 -25.25 22.96 9.06
CA SER A 410 -25.47 23.67 10.33
C SER A 410 -26.78 24.45 10.32
N THR A 411 -27.41 24.55 11.49
CA THR A 411 -28.38 25.63 11.80
C THR A 411 -27.69 27.00 11.96
N LEU A 412 -26.37 27.12 11.70
CA LEU A 412 -25.49 28.21 12.14
C LEU A 412 -24.63 28.86 11.03
N GLY A 413 -24.89 28.58 9.75
CA GLY A 413 -24.47 29.45 8.64
C GLY A 413 -23.05 29.31 8.07
N ALA A 414 -22.23 28.34 8.49
CA ALA A 414 -21.00 27.99 7.77
C ALA A 414 -20.96 26.48 7.51
N GLY A 415 -20.91 26.09 6.24
CA GLY A 415 -20.74 24.70 5.81
C GLY A 415 -19.34 24.16 6.12
N ALA A 416 -19.09 22.88 5.82
CA ALA A 416 -17.73 22.33 5.86
C ALA A 416 -16.85 23.04 4.82
N THR A 417 -15.58 23.27 5.16
CA THR A 417 -14.63 23.97 4.28
C THR A 417 -13.43 23.08 3.99
N ILE A 418 -13.13 22.91 2.71
CA ILE A 418 -12.02 22.10 2.22
C ILE A 418 -11.23 22.96 1.24
N SER A 419 -9.92 23.05 1.44
CA SER A 419 -9.02 23.83 0.59
C SER A 419 -7.74 23.08 0.26
N ASN A 420 -7.15 23.36 -0.91
CA ASN A 420 -5.92 22.70 -1.37
C ASN A 420 -6.07 21.17 -1.34
N PHE A 421 -6.99 20.66 -2.15
CA PHE A 421 -7.28 19.24 -2.25
C PHE A 421 -6.67 18.63 -3.49
N ILE A 422 -6.00 17.50 -3.35
CA ILE A 422 -5.47 16.73 -4.48
C ILE A 422 -5.98 15.30 -4.37
N SER A 423 -6.64 14.84 -5.42
CA SER A 423 -7.04 13.45 -5.62
C SER A 423 -6.25 12.88 -6.79
N HIS A 424 -5.74 11.66 -6.67
CA HIS A 424 -5.04 10.97 -7.75
C HIS A 424 -5.29 9.46 -7.70
N LYS A 425 -6.15 8.96 -8.58
CA LYS A 425 -6.39 7.53 -8.78
C LYS A 425 -5.20 6.85 -9.44
N TYR A 426 -4.93 5.61 -9.05
CA TYR A 426 -3.85 4.82 -9.64
C TYR A 426 -4.43 3.81 -10.64
N PRO A 427 -3.68 3.41 -11.68
CA PRO A 427 -4.11 2.33 -12.55
C PRO A 427 -4.37 1.03 -11.77
N LEU A 428 -5.36 0.24 -12.20
CA LEU A 428 -5.69 -1.04 -11.56
C LEU A 428 -4.51 -2.03 -11.54
N ALA A 429 -3.58 -1.91 -12.50
CA ALA A 429 -2.33 -2.67 -12.54
C ALA A 429 -1.46 -2.48 -11.27
N CYS A 430 -1.62 -1.36 -10.56
CA CYS A 430 -0.93 -1.08 -9.31
C CYS A 430 -1.47 -1.89 -8.11
N GLY A 431 -2.56 -2.64 -8.30
CA GLY A 431 -3.06 -3.66 -7.38
C GLY A 431 -4.35 -3.25 -6.66
N GLY A 432 -5.08 -4.28 -6.24
CA GLY A 432 -6.43 -4.19 -5.67
C GLY A 432 -7.52 -4.18 -6.73
N SER A 433 -8.77 -4.29 -6.27
CA SER A 433 -9.96 -4.25 -7.11
C SER A 433 -10.70 -2.97 -6.78
N ALA A 434 -10.94 -2.13 -7.78
CA ALA A 434 -11.76 -0.95 -7.57
C ALA A 434 -13.24 -1.32 -7.42
N SER A 435 -13.99 -0.48 -6.72
CA SER A 435 -15.45 -0.51 -6.68
C SER A 435 -16.06 -0.34 -8.08
N THR A 436 -17.38 -0.44 -8.17
CA THR A 436 -18.11 -0.21 -9.43
C THR A 436 -18.17 1.26 -9.84
N ASP A 437 -17.89 2.17 -8.93
CA ASP A 437 -18.09 3.60 -9.06
C ASP A 437 -17.02 4.44 -8.33
N PRO A 438 -15.71 4.22 -8.54
CA PRO A 438 -14.63 4.87 -7.79
C PRO A 438 -14.41 6.32 -8.23
N HIS A 439 -15.19 7.24 -7.70
CA HIS A 439 -15.18 8.66 -8.00
C HIS A 439 -14.02 9.38 -7.28
N ALA A 440 -13.71 10.58 -7.75
CA ALA A 440 -12.89 11.49 -6.93
C ALA A 440 -13.70 12.11 -5.80
N LEU A 441 -14.97 12.45 -6.05
CA LEU A 441 -15.87 13.02 -5.07
C LEU A 441 -17.22 12.30 -5.20
N GLU A 442 -17.73 11.73 -4.11
CA GLU A 442 -19.11 11.22 -4.01
C GLU A 442 -19.78 11.95 -2.85
N TRP A 443 -20.64 12.94 -3.12
CA TRP A 443 -21.29 13.67 -2.05
C TRP A 443 -22.79 13.50 -2.09
N ASP A 444 -23.29 12.98 -0.99
CA ASP A 444 -24.69 12.69 -0.74
C ASP A 444 -25.23 13.67 0.31
N GLY A 445 -26.45 14.16 0.09
CA GLY A 445 -27.02 15.20 0.95
C GLY A 445 -27.62 14.65 2.24
N ILE A 446 -28.48 13.65 2.08
CA ILE A 446 -29.27 12.98 3.12
C ILE A 446 -29.39 11.50 2.75
N HIS A 447 -29.22 10.61 3.73
CA HIS A 447 -29.49 9.20 3.51
C HIS A 447 -30.99 8.94 3.23
N ASN A 448 -31.29 8.20 2.16
CA ASN A 448 -32.66 7.94 1.67
C ASN A 448 -33.60 7.27 2.71
N ASP A 449 -33.06 6.46 3.62
CA ASP A 449 -33.87 5.75 4.65
C ASP A 449 -34.25 6.62 5.87
N GLY A 450 -33.74 7.86 5.96
CA GLY A 450 -33.97 8.74 7.12
C GLY A 450 -35.37 9.35 7.19
N GLY A 451 -36.14 9.33 6.09
CA GLY A 451 -37.48 9.93 6.01
C GLY A 451 -37.53 11.46 6.21
N ILE A 452 -36.37 12.13 6.25
CA ILE A 452 -36.22 13.57 6.43
C ILE A 452 -35.77 14.16 5.10
N ALA A 453 -36.58 15.04 4.50
CA ALA A 453 -36.18 15.76 3.29
C ALA A 453 -35.32 17.00 3.65
N CYS A 454 -34.33 17.28 2.78
CA CYS A 454 -33.56 18.52 2.81
C CYS A 454 -34.52 19.74 2.82
N ASN A 455 -34.26 20.71 3.70
CA ASN A 455 -35.00 21.99 3.79
C ASN A 455 -36.48 21.94 4.26
N THR A 456 -36.84 21.05 5.20
CA THR A 456 -38.21 21.00 5.81
C THR A 456 -38.43 21.92 7.02
N GLY A 457 -37.49 22.84 7.32
CA GLY A 457 -37.63 23.84 8.39
C GLY A 457 -37.52 23.30 9.82
N THR A 458 -37.08 22.06 10.02
CA THR A 458 -36.83 21.47 11.35
C THR A 458 -35.31 21.40 11.66
N PRO A 459 -34.87 21.35 12.94
CA PRO A 459 -33.45 21.33 13.31
C PRO A 459 -32.64 20.14 12.77
N LEU A 460 -33.33 19.06 12.40
CA LEU A 460 -32.79 17.80 11.86
C LEU A 460 -32.79 17.76 10.32
N ALA A 461 -33.37 18.77 9.65
CA ALA A 461 -33.41 18.88 8.19
C ALA A 461 -32.15 19.57 7.65
N ARG A 462 -31.01 18.92 7.84
CA ARG A 462 -29.70 19.37 7.36
C ARG A 462 -29.34 18.58 6.11
N CYS A 463 -28.66 19.24 5.19
CA CYS A 463 -28.16 18.61 3.97
C CYS A 463 -26.65 18.77 3.99
N THR A 464 -25.92 17.79 3.45
CA THR A 464 -24.48 17.90 3.32
C THR A 464 -24.16 19.20 2.61
N THR A 465 -23.38 20.07 3.27
CA THR A 465 -23.09 21.42 2.80
C THR A 465 -21.59 21.65 2.90
N ALA A 466 -20.93 21.68 1.75
CA ALA A 466 -19.48 21.76 1.68
C ALA A 466 -19.01 22.74 0.60
N THR A 467 -17.93 23.47 0.93
CA THR A 467 -17.18 24.26 -0.03
C THR A 467 -15.81 23.63 -0.26
N LEU A 468 -15.51 23.29 -1.51
CA LEU A 468 -14.20 22.84 -1.95
C LEU A 468 -13.55 23.91 -2.84
N ASN A 469 -12.42 24.44 -2.39
CA ASN A 469 -11.66 25.46 -3.09
C ASN A 469 -10.24 24.97 -3.41
N LYS A 470 -9.70 25.32 -4.57
CA LYS A 470 -8.34 24.93 -5.00
C LYS A 470 -8.18 23.41 -4.99
N PHE A 471 -8.65 22.75 -6.04
CA PHE A 471 -8.61 21.30 -6.12
C PHE A 471 -8.06 20.77 -7.44
N THR A 472 -7.38 19.63 -7.40
CA THR A 472 -6.86 18.90 -8.56
C THR A 472 -7.30 17.44 -8.46
N LEU A 473 -8.14 16.98 -9.39
CA LEU A 473 -8.61 15.59 -9.46
C LEU A 473 -7.98 14.91 -10.67
N ILE A 474 -7.19 13.87 -10.42
CA ILE A 474 -6.52 13.09 -11.46
C ILE A 474 -7.07 11.66 -11.42
N GLY A 475 -7.83 11.28 -12.45
CA GLY A 475 -8.34 9.93 -12.64
C GLY A 475 -7.36 9.03 -13.39
N ALA A 476 -7.65 7.72 -13.37
CA ALA A 476 -6.94 6.69 -14.11
C ALA A 476 -7.82 5.97 -15.15
N GLY A 477 -8.92 6.60 -15.59
CA GLY A 477 -9.85 6.07 -16.57
C GLY A 477 -10.63 4.83 -16.08
N ILE A 478 -10.73 4.63 -14.77
CA ILE A 478 -11.42 3.48 -14.19
C ILE A 478 -12.91 3.57 -14.51
N ALA A 479 -13.49 2.47 -15.02
CA ALA A 479 -14.89 2.42 -15.41
C ALA A 479 -15.81 2.81 -14.24
N GLY A 480 -16.90 3.52 -14.51
CA GLY A 480 -17.80 4.05 -13.49
C GLY A 480 -17.28 5.29 -12.77
N GLY A 481 -15.96 5.47 -12.67
CA GLY A 481 -15.31 6.56 -11.94
C GLY A 481 -15.59 7.95 -12.52
N GLN A 482 -16.17 8.82 -11.70
CA GLN A 482 -16.49 10.21 -12.02
C GLN A 482 -15.50 11.21 -11.44
N ALA A 483 -15.41 12.40 -12.04
CA ALA A 483 -14.74 13.53 -11.40
C ALA A 483 -15.48 13.98 -10.12
N ALA A 484 -16.82 13.97 -10.17
CA ALA A 484 -17.65 14.13 -8.99
C ALA A 484 -19.05 13.56 -9.26
N ARG A 485 -19.67 12.97 -8.25
CA ARG A 485 -21.08 12.62 -8.21
C ARG A 485 -21.70 13.33 -7.00
N LEU A 486 -22.67 14.19 -7.26
CA LEU A 486 -23.30 15.04 -6.24
C LEU A 486 -24.81 14.75 -6.25
N ARG A 487 -25.36 14.23 -5.16
CA ARG A 487 -26.75 13.77 -5.16
C ARG A 487 -27.45 13.97 -3.80
N GLU A 488 -28.67 13.47 -3.73
CA GLU A 488 -29.41 13.28 -2.48
C GLU A 488 -29.58 14.52 -1.61
N GLY A 489 -29.72 15.70 -2.20
CA GLY A 489 -29.94 16.94 -1.44
C GLY A 489 -28.69 17.74 -1.11
N VAL A 490 -27.51 17.36 -1.63
CA VAL A 490 -26.24 18.03 -1.32
C VAL A 490 -26.21 19.50 -1.78
N GLN A 491 -25.63 20.37 -0.95
CA GLN A 491 -25.37 21.78 -1.25
C GLN A 491 -23.86 22.02 -1.43
N ALA A 492 -23.38 21.92 -2.66
CA ALA A 492 -21.96 21.94 -2.99
C ALA A 492 -21.50 23.27 -3.62
N THR A 493 -20.37 23.80 -3.16
CA THR A 493 -19.68 24.94 -3.79
C THR A 493 -18.27 24.54 -4.19
N LEU A 494 -18.02 24.42 -5.49
CA LEU A 494 -16.73 24.01 -6.06
C LEU A 494 -16.03 25.21 -6.71
N THR A 495 -14.81 25.53 -6.30
CA THR A 495 -14.11 26.71 -6.81
C THR A 495 -12.64 26.44 -7.14
N ASN A 496 -12.15 27.08 -8.20
CA ASN A 496 -10.73 27.09 -8.59
C ASN A 496 -10.13 25.69 -8.78
N GLY A 497 -10.83 24.83 -9.53
CA GLY A 497 -10.51 23.42 -9.63
C GLY A 497 -10.17 22.92 -11.03
N VAL A 498 -9.47 21.78 -11.10
CA VAL A 498 -9.23 21.02 -12.33
C VAL A 498 -9.57 19.55 -12.12
N ALA A 499 -10.15 18.92 -13.15
CA ALA A 499 -10.39 17.48 -13.20
C ALA A 499 -9.96 16.90 -14.54
N TYR A 500 -9.18 15.82 -14.51
CA TYR A 500 -8.62 15.17 -15.70
C TYR A 500 -8.45 13.68 -15.49
N GLY A 501 -8.60 12.87 -16.54
CA GLY A 501 -8.29 11.43 -16.51
C GLY A 501 -9.38 10.54 -15.91
N HIS A 502 -10.56 11.06 -15.57
CA HIS A 502 -11.70 10.24 -15.12
C HIS A 502 -12.42 9.61 -16.32
N ALA A 503 -13.11 8.48 -16.09
CA ALA A 503 -13.93 7.87 -17.15
C ALA A 503 -15.14 8.75 -17.50
N LEU A 504 -15.66 9.49 -16.51
CA LEU A 504 -16.82 10.36 -16.63
C LEU A 504 -16.54 11.73 -15.97
N GLY A 505 -17.26 12.76 -16.44
CA GLY A 505 -17.18 14.11 -15.89
C GLY A 505 -17.94 14.26 -14.56
N PHE A 506 -18.32 15.50 -14.25
CA PHE A 506 -19.15 15.83 -13.09
C PHE A 506 -20.60 15.36 -13.31
N ARG A 507 -21.25 14.83 -12.28
CA ARG A 507 -22.69 14.50 -12.29
C ARG A 507 -23.37 15.10 -11.08
N VAL A 508 -24.54 15.68 -11.32
CA VAL A 508 -25.41 16.24 -10.29
C VAL A 508 -26.79 15.63 -10.45
N ASP A 509 -27.24 14.86 -9.46
CA ASP A 509 -28.57 14.27 -9.43
C ASP A 509 -29.53 15.11 -8.61
N THR A 510 -30.57 15.58 -9.27
CA THR A 510 -31.62 16.42 -8.67
C THR A 510 -32.92 15.65 -8.47
N ALA A 511 -32.88 14.31 -8.46
CA ALA A 511 -34.05 13.48 -8.20
C ALA A 511 -34.57 13.71 -6.77
N THR A 512 -33.65 13.87 -5.81
CA THR A 512 -33.96 14.29 -4.44
C THR A 512 -34.00 15.82 -4.37
N ALA A 513 -35.05 16.36 -3.75
CA ALA A 513 -35.18 17.80 -3.56
C ALA A 513 -34.06 18.35 -2.68
N GLY A 514 -33.57 19.55 -3.00
CA GLY A 514 -32.55 20.26 -2.23
C GLY A 514 -31.14 20.18 -2.79
N THR A 515 -30.87 19.30 -3.77
CA THR A 515 -29.55 19.26 -4.43
C THR A 515 -29.29 20.58 -5.15
N ALA A 516 -28.23 21.27 -4.73
CA ALA A 516 -27.79 22.54 -5.31
C ALA A 516 -26.27 22.55 -5.38
N ALA A 517 -25.72 22.45 -6.59
CA ALA A 517 -24.28 22.50 -6.80
C ALA A 517 -23.91 23.72 -7.67
N SER A 518 -22.84 24.40 -7.28
CA SER A 518 -22.28 25.50 -8.05
C SER A 518 -20.79 25.27 -8.28
N ALA A 519 -20.32 25.66 -9.46
CA ALA A 519 -18.90 25.72 -9.78
C ALA A 519 -18.50 27.16 -10.07
N THR A 520 -17.23 27.53 -9.86
CA THR A 520 -16.65 28.79 -10.35
C THR A 520 -15.17 28.58 -10.63
N THR A 521 -14.72 28.93 -11.85
CA THR A 521 -13.33 28.68 -12.27
C THR A 521 -12.94 27.21 -12.15
N VAL A 522 -13.83 26.31 -12.61
CA VAL A 522 -13.58 24.86 -12.63
C VAL A 522 -13.40 24.41 -14.08
N ARG A 523 -12.35 23.63 -14.34
CA ARG A 523 -12.02 23.12 -15.67
C ARG A 523 -12.00 21.59 -15.70
N GLY A 524 -12.49 21.01 -16.78
CA GLY A 524 -12.56 19.57 -17.01
C GLY A 524 -11.86 19.14 -18.31
N GLN A 525 -11.64 17.83 -18.45
CA GLN A 525 -11.06 17.24 -19.65
C GLN A 525 -11.97 17.39 -20.88
N SER A 526 -11.42 17.89 -21.97
CA SER A 526 -12.09 17.98 -23.27
C SER A 526 -12.65 16.62 -23.70
N GLY A 527 -13.91 16.61 -24.17
CA GLY A 527 -14.63 15.40 -24.56
C GLY A 527 -15.48 14.78 -23.46
N LEU A 528 -15.29 15.18 -22.21
CA LEU A 528 -16.24 14.92 -21.12
C LEU A 528 -17.25 16.06 -20.99
N SER A 529 -18.31 15.82 -20.23
CA SER A 529 -19.35 16.81 -19.94
C SER A 529 -19.90 16.65 -18.54
N THR A 530 -20.64 17.65 -18.08
CA THR A 530 -21.43 17.56 -16.87
C THR A 530 -22.77 16.90 -17.19
N THR A 531 -23.22 15.98 -16.36
CA THR A 531 -24.60 15.48 -16.36
C THR A 531 -25.38 16.14 -15.22
N GLY A 532 -26.55 16.72 -15.49
CA GLY A 532 -27.33 17.46 -14.49
C GLY A 532 -26.93 18.93 -14.37
N THR A 533 -27.28 19.57 -13.25
CA THR A 533 -27.16 21.03 -13.06
C THR A 533 -25.90 21.39 -12.27
N LEU A 534 -24.77 21.58 -12.97
CA LEU A 534 -23.57 22.24 -12.45
C LEU A 534 -23.16 23.32 -13.45
N ASN A 535 -23.56 24.56 -13.19
CA ASN A 535 -23.26 25.66 -14.10
C ASN A 535 -21.76 26.00 -14.04
N THR A 536 -21.16 26.36 -15.18
CA THR A 536 -19.84 27.02 -15.34
C THR A 536 -18.57 26.15 -15.33
N VAL A 537 -18.67 24.82 -15.39
CA VAL A 537 -17.48 23.99 -15.69
C VAL A 537 -17.08 24.16 -17.16
N THR A 538 -15.82 24.52 -17.41
CA THR A 538 -15.28 24.64 -18.78
C THR A 538 -14.49 23.39 -19.14
N TYR A 539 -14.89 22.67 -20.20
CA TYR A 539 -14.22 21.43 -20.62
C TYR A 539 -13.26 21.67 -21.79
N ASP A 540 -11.98 21.86 -21.48
CA ASP A 540 -10.97 22.28 -22.45
C ASP A 540 -9.55 21.78 -22.14
N ILE A 541 -9.38 20.93 -21.11
CA ILE A 541 -8.09 20.32 -20.79
C ILE A 541 -7.85 19.12 -21.73
N THR A 542 -6.80 19.16 -22.54
CA THR A 542 -6.51 18.11 -23.55
C THR A 542 -5.30 17.22 -23.20
N THR A 543 -4.52 17.59 -22.20
CA THR A 543 -3.33 16.88 -21.73
C THR A 543 -3.29 16.86 -20.22
N LEU A 544 -2.43 16.03 -19.63
CA LEU A 544 -2.21 15.99 -18.18
C LEU A 544 -1.96 17.43 -17.66
N PRO A 545 -2.78 17.94 -16.71
CA PRO A 545 -2.72 19.34 -16.30
C PRO A 545 -1.65 19.62 -15.23
N ILE A 546 -0.97 18.58 -14.75
CA ILE A 546 0.09 18.67 -13.74
C ILE A 546 1.48 18.47 -14.37
N THR A 547 2.52 18.95 -13.69
CA THR A 547 3.90 18.91 -14.17
C THR A 547 4.40 17.48 -14.38
N SER A 548 4.07 16.57 -13.45
CA SER A 548 4.42 15.16 -13.56
C SER A 548 3.55 14.32 -12.62
N ASP A 549 3.13 13.14 -13.07
CA ASP A 549 2.50 12.14 -12.21
C ASP A 549 3.52 11.19 -11.54
N GLY A 550 4.83 11.47 -11.67
CA GLY A 550 5.89 10.62 -11.15
C GLY A 550 5.98 9.25 -11.83
N GLY A 551 5.34 9.08 -12.99
CA GLY A 551 5.24 7.80 -13.69
C GLY A 551 4.29 6.80 -13.02
N ILE A 552 3.40 7.24 -12.13
CA ILE A 552 2.36 6.41 -11.52
C ILE A 552 1.46 5.75 -12.57
N ASN A 553 1.19 6.45 -13.68
CA ASN A 553 0.39 5.91 -14.78
C ASN A 553 1.03 4.71 -15.52
N SER A 554 2.29 4.37 -15.24
CA SER A 554 2.97 3.22 -15.84
C SER A 554 2.84 1.99 -14.95
N GLU A 555 2.37 0.88 -15.54
CA GLU A 555 2.16 -0.40 -14.86
C GLU A 555 3.42 -0.95 -14.18
N SER A 556 4.60 -0.54 -14.64
CA SER A 556 5.89 -0.96 -14.10
C SER A 556 6.39 -0.15 -12.91
N ASN A 557 5.78 1.00 -12.60
CA ASN A 557 6.31 1.94 -11.61
C ASN A 557 5.41 2.06 -10.38
N CYS A 558 4.11 2.38 -10.55
CA CYS A 558 3.16 2.45 -9.42
C CYS A 558 3.68 3.19 -8.16
N GLY A 559 4.48 4.24 -8.36
CA GLY A 559 5.06 5.08 -7.31
C GLY A 559 6.39 4.60 -6.69
N PHE A 560 7.00 3.52 -7.21
CA PHE A 560 8.26 2.96 -6.71
C PHE A 560 9.53 3.61 -7.30
N ALA A 561 9.40 4.38 -8.39
CA ALA A 561 10.52 5.08 -9.02
C ALA A 561 11.01 6.28 -8.21
N ALA A 562 12.21 6.77 -8.58
CA ALA A 562 12.87 7.89 -7.91
C ALA A 562 12.10 9.22 -8.05
N THR A 563 11.29 9.37 -9.10
CA THR A 563 10.53 10.60 -9.35
C THR A 563 9.17 10.50 -8.68
N LYS A 564 8.88 11.45 -7.78
CA LYS A 564 7.57 11.56 -7.12
C LYS A 564 6.66 12.56 -7.87
N PRO A 565 5.33 12.49 -7.69
CA PRO A 565 4.40 13.39 -8.38
C PRO A 565 4.65 14.86 -8.08
N ASP A 566 4.49 15.68 -9.12
CA ASP A 566 4.48 17.13 -9.05
C ASP A 566 3.13 17.63 -9.56
N TYR A 567 2.21 17.85 -8.62
CA TYR A 567 0.85 18.34 -8.88
C TYR A 567 0.78 19.84 -9.22
N THR A 568 1.91 20.54 -9.34
CA THR A 568 1.94 21.92 -9.83
C THR A 568 1.32 21.96 -11.23
N LEU A 569 0.32 22.82 -11.43
CA LEU A 569 -0.32 22.94 -12.74
C LEU A 569 0.65 23.45 -13.79
N VAL A 570 0.56 22.92 -15.00
CA VAL A 570 1.32 23.40 -16.16
C VAL A 570 0.87 24.81 -16.57
N SER A 571 1.64 25.49 -17.43
CA SER A 571 1.26 26.82 -17.92
C SER A 571 -0.09 26.82 -18.65
N GLY A 572 -0.90 27.86 -18.45
CA GLY A 572 -2.20 28.03 -19.15
C GLY A 572 -3.42 27.98 -18.24
N PHE A 573 -3.24 27.73 -16.94
CA PHE A 573 -4.27 27.90 -15.92
C PHE A 573 -4.14 29.24 -15.21
N ALA A 574 -5.26 29.80 -14.74
CA ALA A 574 -5.26 31.05 -14.00
C ALA A 574 -4.54 30.89 -12.64
N ALA A 575 -3.94 31.96 -12.14
CA ALA A 575 -3.37 31.98 -10.80
C ALA A 575 -4.45 31.66 -9.75
N GLY A 576 -4.11 30.86 -8.75
CA GLY A 576 -5.05 30.46 -7.71
C GLY A 576 -5.91 29.24 -8.04
N VAL A 577 -5.75 28.61 -9.21
CA VAL A 577 -6.45 27.37 -9.62
C VAL A 577 -5.61 26.12 -9.31
N GLY A 578 -6.28 25.05 -8.89
CA GLY A 578 -5.69 23.75 -8.61
C GLY A 578 -5.29 23.56 -7.15
N GLY A 579 -5.20 22.29 -6.73
CA GLY A 579 -4.79 21.92 -5.37
C GLY A 579 -3.39 22.37 -4.98
N ALA A 580 -2.54 22.65 -5.97
CA ALA A 580 -1.17 23.14 -5.79
C ALA A 580 -1.03 24.67 -5.87
N ALA A 581 -2.13 25.42 -5.90
CA ALA A 581 -2.12 26.87 -6.09
C ALA A 581 -1.29 27.63 -5.03
N ASP A 582 -1.19 27.08 -3.82
CA ASP A 582 -0.43 27.67 -2.71
C ASP A 582 0.97 27.05 -2.54
N GLY A 583 1.46 26.33 -3.55
CA GLY A 583 2.77 25.69 -3.56
C GLY A 583 2.71 24.17 -3.34
N LYS A 584 3.90 23.56 -3.24
CA LYS A 584 4.08 22.10 -3.14
C LYS A 584 3.95 21.60 -1.70
N TRP A 585 2.79 21.79 -1.10
CA TRP A 585 2.56 21.44 0.31
C TRP A 585 2.64 19.93 0.60
N TRP A 586 2.55 19.05 -0.40
CA TRP A 586 2.69 17.59 -0.25
C TRP A 586 4.15 17.10 -0.28
N ASP A 587 5.09 17.96 -0.71
CA ASP A 587 6.44 17.55 -1.03
C ASP A 587 7.22 17.09 0.22
N GLY A 588 8.05 16.06 0.04
CA GLY A 588 8.94 15.51 1.07
C GLY A 588 8.28 14.63 2.15
N TRP A 589 7.02 14.86 2.53
CA TRP A 589 6.36 14.11 3.61
C TRP A 589 5.31 13.11 3.14
N ALA A 590 4.71 13.28 1.97
CA ALA A 590 3.70 12.35 1.45
C ALA A 590 4.31 11.01 0.96
N VAL A 591 3.48 9.98 0.86
CA VAL A 591 3.79 8.66 0.28
C VAL A 591 3.18 8.48 -1.10
N PHE A 592 3.79 7.69 -1.98
CA PHE A 592 3.23 7.47 -3.32
C PHE A 592 3.25 6.01 -3.81
N ARG A 593 3.82 5.08 -3.04
CA ARG A 593 3.97 3.68 -3.44
C ARG A 593 2.68 2.87 -3.33
N ALA A 594 2.39 2.03 -4.33
CA ALA A 594 1.14 1.29 -4.34
C ALA A 594 1.05 0.08 -3.37
N ARG A 595 2.17 -0.39 -2.80
CA ARG A 595 2.29 -1.60 -1.94
C ARG A 595 3.44 -1.52 -0.94
#